data_AF-A0AAD4T273-F1
#
_entry.id   AF-A0AAD4T273-F1
#
_cell.length_a   1.000
_cell.length_b   1.000
_cell.length_c   1.000
_cell.angle_alpha   90.00
_cell.angle_beta   90.00
_cell.angle_gamma   90.00
#
_symmetry.space_group_name_H-M   'P 1'
#
loop_
_entity.id
_entity.type
_entity.pdbx_description
1 polymer ?
#
loop_
_entity_poly.entity_id
_entity_poly.type
_entity_poly.pdbx_seq_one_letter_code
_entity_poly.pdbx_strand_id
1 'polypeptide(L)'
;MKTILSSETMDIPDGVKIKVKAKMIEVEGPRGKLIRNFKHLNLDFQLIKNAETGKIQLKVDAWFGSRKTSASIRTALSHVNNLITGVTKGYRYKMRFVYAHFPINASITNGNKGIEIRNFLGEKKVRKVDMLDGVSIVRSEKVKDELVLDGNDVELVSRSCALINQKCHVKNKDIRKFLDGIYVSEKGTVENQKRKKTYSQENCGAVTNVPWASADSVVKFLSLELHCLIG
;
A
#
# COMPACT_ATOMS: atom_id res chain seq x y z
N MET A 1 -21.04 24.94 14.29
CA MET A 1 -22.00 24.92 13.17
C MET A 1 -22.23 23.48 12.75
N LYS A 2 -23.50 23.04 12.67
CA LYS A 2 -23.88 21.71 12.19
C LYS A 2 -24.30 21.84 10.73
N THR A 3 -23.74 21.01 9.86
CA THR A 3 -24.13 20.98 8.45
C THR A 3 -25.32 20.02 8.30
N ILE A 4 -26.35 20.41 7.55
CA ILE A 4 -27.59 19.64 7.42
C ILE A 4 -27.31 18.29 6.74
N LEU A 5 -26.58 18.32 5.63
CA LEU A 5 -26.14 17.15 4.89
C LEU A 5 -24.67 17.31 4.52
N SER A 6 -23.88 16.27 4.71
CA SER A 6 -22.55 16.15 4.10
C SER A 6 -22.48 14.80 3.40
N SER A 7 -22.21 14.81 2.10
CA SER A 7 -22.19 13.62 1.26
C SER A 7 -20.90 13.56 0.46
N GLU A 8 -20.28 12.39 0.40
CA GLU A 8 -19.17 12.11 -0.52
C GLU A 8 -19.46 10.80 -1.27
N THR A 9 -19.02 10.71 -2.52
CA THR A 9 -19.15 9.54 -3.38
C THR A 9 -17.77 8.98 -3.74
N MET A 10 -17.73 7.68 -4.01
CA MET A 10 -16.53 6.99 -4.47
C MET A 10 -16.87 5.97 -5.55
N ASP A 11 -16.09 5.97 -6.63
CA ASP A 11 -16.19 5.01 -7.72
C ASP A 11 -15.61 3.65 -7.33
N ILE A 12 -16.31 2.57 -7.67
CA ILE A 12 -15.83 1.20 -7.48
C ILE A 12 -15.22 0.71 -8.80
N PRO A 13 -13.98 0.19 -8.79
CA PRO A 13 -13.35 -0.35 -9.98
C PRO A 13 -13.98 -1.68 -10.41
N ASP A 14 -13.87 -2.00 -11.69
CA ASP A 14 -14.41 -3.22 -12.27
C ASP A 14 -13.73 -4.47 -11.69
N GLY A 15 -14.51 -5.53 -11.46
CA GLY A 15 -14.02 -6.80 -10.88
C GLY A 15 -14.05 -6.89 -9.36
N VAL A 16 -14.60 -5.88 -8.67
CA VAL A 16 -14.80 -5.88 -7.21
C VAL A 16 -16.29 -5.87 -6.88
N LYS A 17 -16.73 -6.80 -6.03
CA LYS A 17 -18.12 -6.86 -5.53
C LYS A 17 -18.15 -6.33 -4.11
N ILE A 18 -18.96 -5.29 -3.88
CA ILE A 18 -19.17 -4.71 -2.55
C ILE A 18 -20.59 -5.02 -2.08
N LYS A 19 -20.72 -5.55 -0.86
CA LYS A 19 -21.99 -5.73 -0.17
C LYS A 19 -22.00 -4.85 1.07
N VAL A 20 -23.07 -4.10 1.26
CA VAL A 20 -23.26 -3.27 2.46
C VAL A 20 -24.49 -3.79 3.20
N LYS A 21 -24.30 -4.25 4.43
CA LYS A 21 -25.38 -4.73 5.32
C LYS A 21 -25.20 -4.13 6.70
N ALA A 22 -26.17 -3.35 7.18
CA ALA A 22 -26.16 -2.77 8.53
C ALA A 22 -24.83 -2.10 8.93
N LYS A 23 -24.29 -1.25 8.04
CA LYS A 23 -22.98 -0.56 8.18
C LYS A 23 -21.76 -1.50 8.29
N MET A 24 -21.91 -2.77 7.94
CA MET A 24 -20.81 -3.69 7.67
C MET A 24 -20.59 -3.73 6.16
N ILE A 25 -19.35 -3.53 5.75
CA ILE A 25 -18.94 -3.52 4.34
C ILE A 25 -18.12 -4.78 4.11
N GLU A 26 -18.59 -5.59 3.17
CA GLU A 26 -17.90 -6.77 2.67
C GLU A 26 -17.41 -6.48 1.25
N VAL A 27 -16.11 -6.66 1.04
CA VAL A 27 -15.47 -6.46 -0.27
C VAL A 27 -14.92 -7.81 -0.73
N GLU A 28 -15.41 -8.27 -1.87
CA GLU A 28 -14.96 -9.49 -2.54
C GLU A 28 -14.25 -9.13 -3.84
N GLY A 29 -13.18 -9.85 -4.13
CA GLY A 29 -12.42 -9.69 -5.36
C GLY A 29 -11.42 -10.85 -5.55
N PRO A 30 -10.43 -10.71 -6.45
CA PRO A 30 -9.67 -11.85 -6.94
C PRO A 30 -8.79 -12.51 -5.86
N ARG A 31 -8.22 -11.73 -4.93
CA ARG A 31 -7.32 -12.26 -3.90
C ARG A 31 -8.01 -12.77 -2.63
N GLY A 32 -9.31 -12.54 -2.49
CA GLY A 32 -10.06 -12.98 -1.31
C GLY A 32 -11.23 -12.08 -0.94
N LYS A 33 -11.63 -12.15 0.32
CA LYS A 33 -12.74 -11.39 0.89
C LYS A 33 -12.28 -10.67 2.15
N LEU A 34 -12.65 -9.41 2.31
CA LEU A 34 -12.40 -8.63 3.51
C LEU A 34 -13.71 -8.05 4.04
N ILE A 35 -13.83 -8.01 5.37
CA ILE A 35 -15.02 -7.53 6.06
C ILE A 35 -14.60 -6.45 7.04
N ARG A 36 -15.30 -5.32 7.03
CA ARG A 36 -15.07 -4.24 7.98
C ARG A 36 -16.37 -3.69 8.57
N ASN A 37 -16.34 -3.45 9.87
CA ASN A 37 -17.47 -2.93 10.64
C ASN A 37 -17.34 -1.41 10.87
N PHE A 38 -18.34 -0.65 10.42
CA PHE A 38 -18.45 0.80 10.62
C PHE A 38 -19.61 1.21 11.53
N LYS A 39 -20.18 0.30 12.34
CA LYS A 39 -21.30 0.58 13.26
C LYS A 39 -21.00 1.67 14.30
N HIS A 40 -19.73 1.86 14.64
CA HIS A 40 -19.29 2.90 15.57
C HIS A 40 -19.43 4.33 14.99
N LEU A 41 -19.55 4.45 13.67
CA LEU A 41 -19.76 5.72 12.99
C LEU A 41 -21.24 5.90 12.68
N ASN A 42 -21.79 7.08 13.03
CA ASN A 42 -23.13 7.44 12.61
C ASN A 42 -23.13 7.99 11.17
N LEU A 43 -22.88 7.10 10.21
CA LEU A 43 -22.89 7.38 8.78
C LEU A 43 -23.86 6.45 8.06
N ASP A 44 -24.46 6.92 6.98
CA ASP A 44 -25.32 6.13 6.12
C ASP A 44 -24.59 5.77 4.83
N PHE A 45 -24.59 4.49 4.50
CA PHE A 45 -23.90 3.94 3.33
C PHE A 45 -24.94 3.49 2.31
N GLN A 46 -24.86 4.01 1.09
CA GLN A 46 -25.75 3.68 0.00
C GLN A 46 -24.94 3.27 -1.23
N LEU A 47 -25.38 2.20 -1.90
CA LEU A 47 -24.86 1.82 -3.20
C LEU A 47 -25.76 2.44 -4.26
N ILE A 48 -25.22 3.40 -5.00
CA ILE A 48 -25.92 4.09 -6.08
C ILE A 48 -25.34 3.61 -7.40
N LYS A 49 -26.20 3.40 -8.39
CA LYS A 49 -25.76 3.19 -9.77
C LYS A 49 -25.85 4.53 -10.48
N ASN A 50 -24.73 5.04 -10.99
CA ASN A 50 -24.80 6.24 -11.82
C ASN A 50 -25.37 5.89 -13.19
N ALA A 51 -26.42 6.60 -13.57
CA ALA A 51 -27.11 6.40 -14.83
C ALA A 51 -26.24 6.74 -16.05
N GLU A 52 -25.24 7.62 -15.90
CA GLU A 52 -24.41 8.12 -17.00
C GLU A 52 -23.19 7.22 -17.30
N THR A 53 -22.59 6.60 -16.28
CA THR A 53 -21.38 5.76 -16.44
C THR A 53 -21.65 4.27 -16.26
N GLY A 54 -22.84 3.89 -15.78
CA GLY A 54 -23.20 2.50 -15.47
C GLY A 54 -22.40 1.88 -14.31
N LYS A 55 -21.50 2.66 -13.69
CA LYS A 55 -20.63 2.20 -12.62
C LYS A 55 -21.33 2.30 -11.27
N ILE A 56 -21.01 1.34 -10.40
CA ILE A 56 -21.52 1.31 -9.02
C ILE A 56 -20.68 2.30 -8.20
N GLN A 57 -21.35 3.27 -7.58
CA GLN A 57 -20.75 4.22 -6.66
C GLN A 57 -21.18 3.93 -5.22
N LEU A 58 -20.25 4.09 -4.30
CA LEU A 58 -20.54 4.11 -2.87
C LEU A 58 -20.75 5.56 -2.44
N LYS A 59 -21.99 5.91 -2.07
CA LYS A 59 -22.32 7.19 -1.45
C LYS A 59 -22.34 7.04 0.07
N VAL A 60 -21.69 7.96 0.75
CA VAL A 60 -21.66 8.04 2.21
C VAL A 60 -22.22 9.37 2.64
N ASP A 61 -23.30 9.32 3.41
CA ASP A 61 -24.04 10.49 3.88
C ASP A 61 -23.92 10.63 5.40
N ALA A 62 -23.75 11.87 5.86
CA ALA A 62 -23.86 12.24 7.26
C ALA A 62 -24.92 13.34 7.42
N TRP A 63 -25.99 13.01 8.15
CA TRP A 63 -27.05 13.95 8.50
C TRP A 63 -26.72 14.71 9.78
N PHE A 64 -26.98 16.01 9.78
CA PHE A 64 -26.78 16.90 10.93
C PHE A 64 -25.38 16.79 11.55
N GLY A 65 -24.38 16.65 10.67
CA GLY A 65 -23.01 16.39 11.07
C GLY A 65 -22.35 17.57 11.77
N SER A 66 -21.68 17.29 12.88
CA SER A 66 -20.62 18.16 13.41
C SER A 66 -19.38 18.09 12.51
N ARG A 67 -18.43 19.02 12.68
CA ARG A 67 -17.14 18.97 11.95
C ARG A 67 -16.43 17.61 12.10
N LYS A 68 -16.53 16.98 13.27
CA LYS A 68 -15.91 15.66 13.55
C LYS A 68 -16.58 14.53 12.77
N THR A 69 -17.90 14.53 12.68
CA THR A 69 -18.65 13.48 11.96
C THR A 69 -18.52 13.64 10.45
N SER A 70 -18.52 14.88 9.94
CA SER A 70 -18.26 15.14 8.51
C SER A 70 -16.85 14.67 8.10
N ALA A 71 -15.83 14.90 8.93
CA ALA A 71 -14.48 14.38 8.66
C ALA A 71 -14.40 12.84 8.63
N SER A 72 -15.31 12.16 9.34
CA SER A 72 -15.34 10.69 9.39
C SER A 72 -15.80 10.05 8.07
N ILE A 73 -16.50 10.81 7.20
CA ILE A 73 -16.91 10.36 5.87
C ILE A 73 -15.67 9.98 5.05
N ARG A 74 -14.70 10.89 4.97
CA ARG A 74 -13.46 10.67 4.22
C ARG A 74 -12.62 9.53 4.80
N THR A 75 -12.63 9.36 6.12
CA THR A 75 -11.97 8.23 6.79
C THR A 75 -12.61 6.90 6.36
N ALA A 76 -13.94 6.81 6.38
CA ALA A 76 -14.66 5.62 5.93
C ALA A 76 -14.36 5.29 4.46
N LEU A 77 -14.41 6.29 3.56
CA LEU A 77 -14.06 6.11 2.15
C LEU A 77 -12.62 5.64 1.97
N SER A 78 -11.68 6.19 2.74
CA SER A 78 -10.26 5.78 2.70
C SER A 78 -10.09 4.33 3.14
N HIS A 79 -10.81 3.89 4.18
CA HIS A 79 -10.79 2.48 4.58
C HIS A 79 -11.35 1.57 3.48
N VAL A 80 -12.47 1.94 2.84
CA VAL A 80 -13.03 1.13 1.75
C VAL A 80 -12.08 1.08 0.56
N ASN A 81 -11.44 2.20 0.17
CA ASN A 81 -10.43 2.21 -0.89
C ASN A 81 -9.23 1.30 -0.56
N ASN A 82 -8.80 1.27 0.71
CA ASN A 82 -7.77 0.35 1.15
C ASN A 82 -8.21 -1.13 1.06
N LEU A 83 -9.46 -1.44 1.39
CA LEU A 83 -10.00 -2.79 1.21
C LEU A 83 -10.01 -3.18 -0.28
N ILE A 84 -10.48 -2.29 -1.16
CA ILE A 84 -10.52 -2.52 -2.61
C ILE A 84 -9.11 -2.78 -3.16
N THR A 85 -8.14 -1.94 -2.81
CA THR A 85 -6.75 -2.08 -3.26
C THR A 85 -6.08 -3.32 -2.66
N GLY A 86 -6.43 -3.70 -1.43
CA GLY A 86 -5.98 -4.92 -0.79
C GLY A 86 -6.46 -6.21 -1.47
N VAL A 87 -7.74 -6.26 -1.84
CA VAL A 87 -8.33 -7.45 -2.49
C VAL A 87 -7.95 -7.58 -3.97
N THR A 88 -7.63 -6.47 -4.63
CA THR A 88 -7.15 -6.45 -6.03
C THR A 88 -5.65 -6.67 -6.13
N LYS A 89 -4.86 -5.76 -5.56
CA LYS A 89 -3.40 -5.71 -5.73
C LYS A 89 -2.63 -6.34 -4.56
N GLY A 90 -3.21 -6.28 -3.36
CA GLY A 90 -2.59 -6.67 -2.09
C GLY A 90 -1.39 -5.82 -1.68
N TYR A 91 -1.07 -5.86 -0.39
CA TYR A 91 -0.04 -5.02 0.22
C TYR A 91 1.25 -5.79 0.46
N ARG A 92 2.37 -5.11 0.21
CA ARG A 92 3.73 -5.60 0.44
C ARG A 92 4.55 -4.53 1.13
N TYR A 93 4.99 -4.82 2.34
CA TYR A 93 5.84 -3.93 3.12
C TYR A 93 7.23 -4.54 3.20
N LYS A 94 8.25 -3.75 2.87
CA LYS A 94 9.63 -4.15 3.09
C LYS A 94 10.12 -3.55 4.39
N MET A 95 10.79 -4.37 5.18
CA MET A 95 11.52 -3.94 6.35
C MET A 95 13.00 -4.26 6.16
N ARG A 96 13.88 -3.38 6.62
CA ARG A 96 15.33 -3.54 6.57
C ARG A 96 15.90 -3.57 7.97
N PHE A 97 16.90 -4.41 8.17
CA PHE A 97 17.68 -4.46 9.40
C PHE A 97 18.80 -3.44 9.33
N VAL A 98 18.91 -2.61 10.36
CA VAL A 98 19.98 -1.64 10.54
C VAL A 98 20.75 -2.04 11.78
N TYR A 99 22.07 -2.14 11.66
CA TYR A 99 22.98 -2.47 12.75
C TYR A 99 24.34 -1.83 12.51
N ALA A 100 25.02 -1.45 13.58
CA ALA A 100 26.40 -0.95 13.51
C ALA A 100 27.44 -2.08 13.66
N HIS A 101 27.43 -2.77 14.81
CA HIS A 101 28.47 -3.76 15.17
C HIS A 101 27.95 -5.19 15.26
N PHE A 102 26.81 -5.41 15.91
CA PHE A 102 26.27 -6.76 16.12
C PHE A 102 25.26 -7.09 15.02
N PRO A 103 25.53 -8.09 14.14
CA PRO A 103 24.58 -8.47 13.10
C PRO A 103 23.33 -9.09 13.71
N ILE A 104 22.17 -8.62 13.27
CA ILE A 104 20.86 -9.07 13.76
C ILE A 104 20.44 -10.33 13.01
N ASN A 105 20.10 -11.39 13.74
CA ASN A 105 19.63 -12.64 13.16
C ASN A 105 18.11 -12.74 13.26
N ALA A 106 17.43 -12.71 12.12
CA ALA A 106 15.98 -12.93 12.01
C ALA A 106 15.69 -14.33 11.46
N SER A 107 15.05 -15.17 12.26
CA SER A 107 14.58 -16.50 11.85
C SER A 107 13.05 -16.53 11.80
N ILE A 108 12.51 -16.93 10.65
CA ILE A 108 11.08 -17.10 10.46
C ILE A 108 10.67 -18.44 11.09
N THR A 109 9.64 -18.41 11.93
CA THR A 109 9.15 -19.57 12.68
C THR A 109 7.65 -19.76 12.38
N ASN A 110 7.09 -20.94 12.70
CA ASN A 110 5.66 -21.24 12.55
C ASN A 110 5.12 -21.05 11.12
N GLY A 111 5.85 -21.55 10.12
CA GLY A 111 5.39 -21.54 8.72
C GLY A 111 5.01 -20.14 8.20
N ASN A 112 5.89 -19.16 8.39
CA ASN A 112 5.74 -17.75 7.98
C ASN A 112 4.82 -16.86 8.82
N LYS A 113 4.35 -17.34 9.98
CA LYS A 113 3.47 -16.59 10.89
C LYS A 113 4.17 -16.01 12.12
N GLY A 114 5.43 -16.33 12.35
CA GLY A 114 6.20 -15.79 13.48
C GLY A 114 7.61 -15.41 13.06
N ILE A 115 8.18 -14.44 13.78
CA ILE A 115 9.58 -14.05 13.64
C ILE A 115 10.27 -14.10 15.00
N GLU A 116 11.43 -14.74 15.04
CA GLU A 116 12.33 -14.70 16.17
C GLU A 116 13.55 -13.85 15.81
N ILE A 117 13.83 -12.86 16.65
CA ILE A 117 14.94 -11.94 16.49
C ILE A 117 15.96 -12.25 17.57
N ARG A 118 17.18 -12.57 17.15
CA ARG A 118 18.31 -12.96 18.00
C ARG A 118 19.46 -11.98 17.81
N ASN A 119 20.31 -11.88 18.83
CA ASN A 119 21.52 -11.06 18.82
C ASN A 119 21.26 -9.55 18.60
N PHE A 120 20.10 -9.04 19.05
CA PHE A 120 19.81 -7.62 18.98
C PHE A 120 20.67 -6.87 20.00
N LEU A 121 21.52 -5.95 19.55
CA LEU A 121 22.47 -5.19 20.39
C LEU A 121 23.41 -6.07 21.24
N GLY A 122 23.64 -7.32 20.82
CA GLY A 122 24.43 -8.31 21.58
C GLY A 122 23.68 -8.98 22.74
N GLU A 123 22.36 -8.80 22.85
CA GLU A 123 21.55 -9.48 23.85
C GLU A 123 21.42 -10.99 23.53
N LYS A 124 21.58 -11.84 24.55
CA LYS A 124 21.28 -13.29 24.46
C LYS A 124 19.78 -13.61 24.45
N LYS A 125 18.92 -12.63 24.77
CA LYS A 125 17.47 -12.81 24.84
C LYS A 125 16.87 -12.88 23.44
N VAL A 126 16.11 -13.93 23.17
CA VAL A 126 15.35 -14.06 21.92
C VAL A 126 14.06 -13.24 22.02
N ARG A 127 13.85 -12.34 21.06
CA ARG A 127 12.62 -11.55 20.95
C ARG A 127 11.71 -12.22 19.92
N LYS A 128 10.59 -12.81 20.38
CA LYS A 128 9.60 -13.44 19.50
C LYS A 128 8.46 -12.45 19.20
N VAL A 129 8.01 -12.43 17.95
CA VAL A 129 6.87 -11.65 17.50
C VAL A 129 5.99 -12.54 16.63
N ASP A 130 4.76 -12.73 17.07
CA ASP A 130 3.74 -13.43 16.31
C ASP A 130 3.01 -12.45 15.39
N MET A 131 2.76 -12.87 14.16
CA MET A 131 2.03 -12.08 13.18
C MET A 131 0.53 -12.24 13.36
N LEU A 132 -0.20 -11.29 12.79
CA LEU A 132 -1.65 -11.33 12.74
C LEU A 132 -2.13 -12.22 11.59
N ASP A 133 -3.37 -12.68 11.71
CA ASP A 133 -3.97 -13.57 10.73
C ASP A 133 -4.00 -12.97 9.32
N GLY A 134 -3.66 -13.78 8.32
CA GLY A 134 -3.64 -13.36 6.92
C GLY A 134 -2.43 -12.54 6.49
N VAL A 135 -1.42 -12.39 7.35
CA VAL A 135 -0.12 -11.79 7.02
C VAL A 135 0.95 -12.89 6.94
N SER A 136 1.70 -12.92 5.85
CA SER A 136 2.81 -13.83 5.63
C SER A 136 4.14 -13.09 5.61
N ILE A 137 5.14 -13.66 6.26
CA ILE A 137 6.51 -13.14 6.25
C ILE A 137 7.37 -13.96 5.29
N VAL A 138 8.14 -13.28 4.44
CA VAL A 138 9.12 -13.89 3.55
C VAL A 138 10.45 -13.17 3.71
N ARG A 139 11.56 -13.92 3.73
CA ARG A 139 12.89 -13.34 3.67
C ARG A 139 13.23 -13.06 2.20
N SER A 140 13.69 -11.84 1.91
CA SER A 140 14.08 -11.50 0.54
C SER A 140 15.36 -12.23 0.16
N GLU A 141 15.38 -12.91 -0.99
CA GLU A 141 16.58 -13.56 -1.53
C GLU A 141 17.51 -12.56 -2.23
N LYS A 142 16.94 -11.48 -2.78
CA LYS A 142 17.64 -10.54 -3.65
C LYS A 142 18.51 -9.56 -2.88
N VAL A 143 18.08 -9.23 -1.66
CA VAL A 143 18.66 -8.18 -0.84
C VAL A 143 18.89 -8.78 0.52
N LYS A 144 20.16 -8.79 0.95
CA LYS A 144 20.55 -9.20 2.29
C LYS A 144 19.88 -8.27 3.31
N ASP A 145 19.52 -8.83 4.46
CA ASP A 145 19.00 -8.09 5.61
C ASP A 145 17.67 -7.36 5.35
N GLU A 146 16.85 -7.94 4.45
CA GLU A 146 15.50 -7.47 4.14
C GLU A 146 14.43 -8.52 4.46
N LEU A 147 13.37 -8.07 5.13
CA LEU A 147 12.17 -8.83 5.45
C LEU A 147 11.00 -8.28 4.66
N VAL A 148 10.21 -9.15 4.03
CA VAL A 148 9.03 -8.77 3.26
C VAL A 148 7.79 -9.29 3.97
N LEU A 149 6.87 -8.40 4.29
CA LEU A 149 5.56 -8.75 4.84
C LEU A 149 4.51 -8.55 3.75
N ASP A 150 3.78 -9.62 3.45
CA ASP A 150 2.70 -9.65 2.48
C ASP A 150 1.37 -9.89 3.17
N GLY A 151 0.32 -9.23 2.69
CA GLY A 151 -1.03 -9.46 3.17
C GLY A 151 -2.08 -8.71 2.36
N ASN A 152 -3.34 -9.06 2.59
CA ASN A 152 -4.46 -8.44 1.88
C ASN A 152 -4.99 -7.20 2.62
N ASP A 153 -4.94 -7.16 3.96
CA ASP A 153 -5.37 -6.01 4.76
C ASP A 153 -4.18 -5.15 5.21
N VAL A 154 -4.22 -3.86 4.86
CA VAL A 154 -3.19 -2.87 5.21
C VAL A 154 -3.03 -2.70 6.73
N GLU A 155 -4.12 -2.79 7.49
CA GLU A 155 -4.07 -2.55 8.93
C GLU A 155 -3.35 -3.70 9.65
N LEU A 156 -3.63 -4.94 9.25
CA LEU A 156 -2.99 -6.13 9.80
C LEU A 156 -1.51 -6.18 9.41
N VAL A 157 -1.18 -5.90 8.15
CA VAL A 157 0.23 -5.85 7.68
C VAL A 157 0.99 -4.75 8.41
N SER A 158 0.42 -3.54 8.48
CA SER A 158 1.08 -2.40 9.12
C SER A 158 1.23 -2.60 10.63
N ARG A 159 0.23 -3.17 11.31
CA ARG A 159 0.30 -3.48 12.74
C ARG A 159 1.35 -4.54 13.03
N SER A 160 1.45 -5.56 12.19
CA SER A 160 2.49 -6.59 12.28
C SER A 160 3.90 -5.98 12.15
N CYS A 161 4.11 -5.09 11.18
CA CYS A 161 5.37 -4.34 11.06
C CYS A 161 5.67 -3.49 12.29
N ALA A 162 4.65 -2.83 12.84
CA ALA A 162 4.80 -2.00 14.04
C ALA A 162 5.18 -2.83 15.27
N LEU A 163 4.62 -4.04 15.43
CA LEU A 163 4.99 -4.95 16.52
C LEU A 163 6.46 -5.36 16.45
N ILE A 164 6.98 -5.64 15.26
CA ILE A 164 8.41 -5.93 15.05
C ILE A 164 9.26 -4.73 15.49
N ASN A 165 8.93 -3.53 15.00
CA ASN A 165 9.69 -2.33 15.32
C ASN A 165 9.67 -2.00 16.82
N GLN A 166 8.50 -2.08 17.47
CA GLN A 166 8.37 -1.84 18.91
C GLN A 166 9.17 -2.85 19.74
N LYS A 167 9.21 -4.12 19.29
CA LYS A 167 10.02 -5.15 19.94
C LYS A 167 11.51 -4.95 19.69
N CYS A 168 11.92 -4.25 18.64
CA CYS A 168 13.31 -3.87 18.37
C CYS A 168 13.69 -2.48 18.88
N HIS A 169 12.85 -1.83 19.68
CA HIS A 169 13.20 -0.52 20.21
C HIS A 169 14.26 -0.62 21.32
N VAL A 170 15.35 0.15 21.20
CA VAL A 170 16.40 0.27 22.22
C VAL A 170 15.86 1.06 23.42
N LYS A 171 16.08 0.58 24.64
CA LYS A 171 15.68 1.26 25.88
C LYS A 171 16.93 1.64 26.69
N ASN A 172 16.82 2.69 27.50
CA ASN A 172 17.85 3.14 28.45
C ASN A 172 19.22 3.49 27.79
N LYS A 173 19.20 3.88 26.51
CA LYS A 173 20.36 4.39 25.76
C LYS A 173 19.94 5.55 24.88
N ASP A 174 20.91 6.33 24.40
CA ASP A 174 20.64 7.43 23.46
C ASP A 174 20.25 6.89 22.08
N ILE A 175 19.00 7.11 21.69
CA ILE A 175 18.40 6.69 20.42
C ILE A 175 19.05 7.36 19.20
N ARG A 176 19.77 8.47 19.36
CA ARG A 176 20.42 9.18 18.24
C ARG A 176 21.74 8.53 17.85
N LYS A 177 22.39 7.85 18.79
CA LYS A 177 23.65 7.13 18.57
C LYS A 177 23.41 5.66 18.26
N PHE A 178 22.41 5.05 18.88
CA PHE A 178 22.04 3.65 18.66
C PHE A 178 20.82 3.56 17.74
N LEU A 179 21.09 3.52 16.43
CA LEU A 179 20.09 3.37 15.37
C LEU A 179 19.81 1.90 14.99
N ASP A 180 20.28 0.95 15.82
CA ASP A 180 20.08 -0.47 15.59
C ASP A 180 18.59 -0.81 15.71
N GLY A 181 18.03 -1.46 14.69
CA GLY A 181 16.59 -1.67 14.61
C GLY A 181 16.13 -2.33 13.32
N ILE A 182 14.83 -2.55 13.23
CA ILE A 182 14.17 -3.08 12.04
C ILE A 182 13.11 -2.07 11.62
N TYR A 183 13.33 -1.42 10.48
CA TYR A 183 12.52 -0.31 10.01
C TYR A 183 11.83 -0.63 8.70
N VAL A 184 10.64 -0.06 8.48
CA VAL A 184 9.93 -0.14 7.20
C VAL A 184 10.64 0.75 6.19
N SER A 185 11.18 0.16 5.13
CA SER A 185 11.88 0.89 4.06
C SER A 185 10.92 1.34 2.97
N GLU A 186 10.06 0.43 2.51
CA GLU A 186 9.12 0.69 1.41
C GLU A 186 7.73 0.16 1.76
N LYS A 187 6.72 0.93 1.37
CA LYS A 187 5.32 0.52 1.36
C LYS A 187 4.87 0.45 -0.09
N GLY A 188 4.38 -0.71 -0.51
CA GLY A 188 3.92 -0.90 -1.88
C GLY A 188 2.82 -1.94 -1.99
N THR A 189 2.44 -2.21 -3.24
CA THR A 189 1.56 -3.33 -3.59
C THR A 189 2.35 -4.44 -4.24
N VAL A 190 1.85 -5.67 -4.13
CA VAL A 190 2.53 -6.86 -4.68
C VAL A 190 2.70 -6.74 -6.20
N GLU A 191 1.69 -6.22 -6.90
CA GLU A 191 1.71 -6.08 -8.36
C GLU A 191 2.61 -4.94 -8.86
N ASN A 192 2.66 -3.80 -8.17
CA ASN A 192 3.51 -2.67 -8.60
C ASN A 192 5.00 -3.02 -8.57
N GLN A 193 5.40 -4.00 -7.76
CA GLN A 193 6.76 -4.53 -7.76
C GLN A 193 7.13 -5.34 -9.00
N LYS A 194 6.16 -5.93 -9.70
CA LYS A 194 6.41 -6.61 -10.98
C LYS A 194 6.71 -5.57 -12.07
N ARG A 195 5.94 -4.48 -12.12
CA ARG A 195 6.09 -3.39 -13.11
C ARG A 195 7.40 -2.60 -13.00
N LYS A 196 7.93 -2.35 -11.80
CA LYS A 196 9.24 -1.68 -11.64
C LYS A 196 10.41 -2.50 -12.20
N LYS A 197 10.29 -3.83 -12.29
CA LYS A 197 11.32 -4.70 -12.87
C LYS A 197 11.38 -4.61 -14.38
N THR A 198 10.24 -4.37 -15.05
CA THR A 198 10.18 -4.28 -16.52
C THR A 198 10.87 -3.01 -17.04
N TYR A 199 10.64 -1.86 -16.38
CA TYR A 199 11.26 -0.58 -16.78
C TYR A 199 12.78 -0.48 -16.53
N SER A 200 13.38 -1.37 -15.73
CA SER A 200 14.81 -1.33 -15.42
C SER A 200 15.66 -2.25 -16.28
N GLN A 201 15.06 -3.19 -17.03
CA GLN A 201 15.78 -4.04 -17.98
C GLN A 201 15.72 -3.53 -19.42
N GLU A 202 14.71 -2.75 -19.77
CA GLU A 202 14.55 -2.23 -21.15
C GLU A 202 15.42 -0.99 -21.45
N ASN A 203 15.92 -0.29 -20.42
CA ASN A 203 16.68 0.96 -20.61
C ASN A 203 18.20 0.86 -20.35
N CYS A 204 18.76 -0.35 -20.17
CA CYS A 204 20.20 -0.54 -19.94
C CYS A 204 20.91 -1.44 -20.98
N GLY A 205 20.27 -1.77 -22.10
CA GLY A 205 20.89 -2.64 -23.10
C GLY A 205 20.35 -2.43 -24.51
N ALA A 206 20.63 -1.26 -25.11
CA ALA A 206 20.77 -1.07 -26.56
C ALA A 206 21.04 0.40 -26.89
N VAL A 207 22.27 0.87 -26.64
CA VAL A 207 22.81 2.06 -27.35
C VAL A 207 24.11 1.65 -28.02
N THR A 208 24.03 0.76 -28.99
CA THR A 208 25.03 0.61 -30.05
C THR A 208 24.34 0.02 -31.26
N ASN A 209 24.52 0.68 -32.41
CA ASN A 209 23.99 0.38 -33.75
C ASN A 209 22.57 0.91 -34.03
N VAL A 210 22.48 2.24 -34.14
CA VAL A 210 21.55 2.85 -35.09
C VAL A 210 22.21 2.74 -36.47
N PRO A 211 21.63 2.02 -37.45
CA PRO A 211 22.06 2.14 -38.84
C PRO A 211 21.62 3.52 -39.33
N TRP A 212 22.54 4.21 -39.99
CA TRP A 212 22.33 5.47 -40.70
C TRP A 212 20.94 5.56 -41.36
N ALA A 213 20.08 6.42 -40.83
CA ALA A 213 18.97 7.00 -41.57
C ALA A 213 19.39 8.42 -41.96
N SER A 214 19.49 8.63 -43.27
CA SER A 214 19.96 9.81 -43.99
C SER A 214 19.35 11.14 -43.52
N ALA A 215 20.17 12.18 -43.61
CA ALA A 215 19.94 13.56 -43.19
C ALA A 215 18.83 14.35 -43.92
N ASP A 216 17.90 13.70 -44.62
CA ASP A 216 16.92 14.38 -45.50
C ASP A 216 15.51 14.54 -44.91
N SER A 217 15.25 14.10 -43.68
CA SER A 217 13.89 14.15 -43.09
C SER A 217 13.67 15.28 -42.06
N VAL A 218 14.72 16.00 -41.65
CA VAL A 218 14.60 17.07 -40.63
C VAL A 218 14.24 18.43 -41.25
N VAL A 219 14.58 18.66 -42.52
CA VAL A 219 14.31 19.93 -43.22
C VAL A 219 12.83 20.07 -43.62
N LYS A 220 12.08 18.97 -43.76
CA LYS A 220 10.66 19.02 -44.15
C LYS A 220 9.69 19.36 -43.02
N PHE A 221 10.07 19.19 -41.75
CA PHE A 221 9.17 19.47 -40.63
C PHE A 221 9.17 20.94 -40.18
N LEU A 222 10.25 21.68 -40.47
CA LEU A 222 10.37 23.10 -40.12
C LEU A 222 9.72 24.06 -41.14
N SER A 223 9.28 23.56 -42.31
CA SER A 223 8.69 24.41 -43.35
C SER A 223 7.15 24.44 -43.36
N LEU A 224 6.47 23.55 -42.60
CA LEU A 224 5.00 23.49 -42.57
C LEU A 224 4.35 24.31 -41.46
N GLU A 225 5.09 24.81 -40.46
CA GLU A 225 4.53 25.63 -39.36
C GLU A 225 4.55 27.14 -39.62
N LEU A 226 5.11 27.62 -40.75
CA LEU A 226 5.15 29.06 -41.06
C LEU A 226 4.03 29.57 -41.99
N HIS A 227 3.15 28.71 -42.52
CA HIS A 227 2.09 29.12 -43.46
C HIS A 227 0.67 29.14 -42.87
N CYS A 228 0.48 28.90 -41.56
CA CYS A 228 -0.85 28.88 -40.95
C CYS A 228 -1.14 30.06 -40.00
N LEU A 229 -0.29 31.10 -40.00
CA LEU A 229 -0.42 32.27 -39.12
C LEU A 229 -0.55 33.62 -39.83
N ILE A 230 -0.69 33.64 -41.16
CA ILE A 230 -1.11 34.84 -41.91
C ILE A 230 -2.03 34.39 -43.05
N GLY A 231 -3.34 34.51 -42.82
CA GLY A 231 -4.42 34.15 -43.75
C GLY A 231 -5.77 34.26 -43.06
#